data_AF-A0A1I7VCY0-F1
#
_entry.id   AF-A0A1I7VCY0-F1
#
_cell.length_a   1.000
_cell.length_b   1.000
_cell.length_c   1.000
_cell.angle_alpha   90.00
_cell.angle_beta   90.00
_cell.angle_gamma   90.00
#
_symmetry.space_group_name_H-M   'P 1'
#
loop_
_entity.id
_entity.type
_entity.pdbx_description
1 polymer ?
#
loop_
_entity_poly.entity_id
_entity_poly.type
_entity_poly.pdbx_seq_one_letter_code
_entity_poly.pdbx_strand_id
1 'polypeptide(L)' 'MPREQYGRFNANVNANAYISEQIRNEIQRFESVHPCIYTVYDLIELIPDQLLQNQLRDQVVCIE' A
#
# COMPACT_ATOMS: atom_id res chain seq x y z
N MET A 1 -10.83 38.70 20.45
CA MET A 1 -10.82 37.26 20.13
C MET A 1 -10.02 36.52 21.21
N PRO A 2 -10.59 35.57 21.95
CA PRO A 2 -9.92 34.87 23.05
C PRO A 2 -8.85 33.88 22.56
N ARG A 3 -7.68 33.87 23.21
CA ARG A 3 -6.45 33.14 22.80
C ARG A 3 -6.62 31.61 22.79
N GLU A 4 -7.58 31.07 23.53
CA GLU A 4 -7.83 29.62 23.66
C GLU A 4 -8.38 29.00 22.36
N GLN A 5 -9.09 29.78 21.55
CA GLN A 5 -9.67 29.31 20.29
C GLN A 5 -8.60 28.96 19.23
N TYR A 6 -7.45 29.66 19.25
CA TYR A 6 -6.34 29.43 18.32
C TYR A 6 -5.62 28.10 18.56
N GLY A 7 -5.44 27.69 19.82
CA GLY A 7 -4.76 26.44 20.18
C GLY A 7 -5.54 25.20 19.72
N ARG A 8 -6.87 25.22 19.85
CA ARG A 8 -7.73 24.12 19.37
C ARG A 8 -7.77 24.01 17.85
N PHE A 9 -7.74 25.14 17.14
CA PHE A 9 -7.73 25.15 15.68
C PHE A 9 -6.42 24.56 15.14
N ASN A 10 -5.27 24.96 15.69
CA ASN A 10 -3.96 24.43 15.30
C ASN A 10 -3.81 22.92 15.59
N ALA A 11 -4.32 22.43 16.73
CA ALA A 11 -4.27 21.00 17.04
C ALA A 11 -5.08 20.17 16.03
N ASN A 12 -6.26 20.65 15.63
CA ASN A 12 -7.07 20.00 14.60
C ASN A 12 -6.40 20.02 13.22
N VAL A 13 -5.77 21.13 12.83
CA VAL A 13 -5.04 21.21 11.56
C VAL A 13 -3.87 20.23 11.52
N ASN A 14 -3.12 20.10 12.62
CA ASN A 14 -2.02 19.14 12.73
C ASN A 14 -2.51 17.68 12.69
N ALA A 15 -3.62 17.37 13.35
CA ALA A 15 -4.22 16.03 13.30
C ALA A 15 -4.67 15.67 11.88
N ASN A 16 -5.30 16.60 11.16
CA ASN A 16 -5.71 16.40 9.77
C ASN A 16 -4.51 16.23 8.83
N ALA A 17 -3.43 16.99 9.05
CA ALA A 17 -2.18 16.84 8.30
C ALA A 17 -1.55 15.46 8.53
N TYR A 18 -1.50 15.00 9.79
CA TYR A 18 -1.00 13.68 10.13
C TYR A 18 -1.82 12.55 9.49
N ILE A 19 -3.17 12.64 9.56
CA ILE A 19 -4.06 11.66 8.91
C ILE A 19 -3.84 11.67 7.39
N SER A 20 -3.69 12.85 6.78
CA SER A 20 -3.42 12.97 5.34
C SER A 20 -2.08 12.33 4.96
N GLU A 21 -1.06 12.46 5.80
CA GLU A 21 0.24 11.80 5.60
C GLU A 21 0.13 10.28 5.72
N GLN A 22 -0.57 9.78 6.74
CA GLN A 22 -0.79 8.34 6.91
C GLN A 22 -1.53 7.74 5.72
N ILE A 23 -2.55 8.42 5.19
CA ILE A 23 -3.27 7.97 3.99
C ILE A 23 -2.34 7.92 2.77
N ARG A 24 -1.51 8.96 2.56
CA ARG A 24 -0.53 8.98 1.46
C ARG A 24 0.49 7.86 1.57
N ASN A 25 0.98 7.60 2.77
CA ASN A 25 1.92 6.50 3.03
C ASN A 25 1.27 5.14 2.77
N GLU A 26 0.00 4.97 3.14
CA GLU A 26 -0.76 3.75 2.87
C GLU A 26 -0.93 3.54 1.36
N ILE A 27 -1.33 4.59 0.62
CA ILE A 27 -1.43 4.57 -0.85
C ILE A 27 -0.09 4.18 -1.47
N GLN A 28 1.00 4.83 -1.07
CA GLN A 28 2.33 4.51 -1.60
C GLN A 28 2.73 3.06 -1.29
N ARG A 29 2.40 2.54 -0.10
CA ARG A 29 2.65 1.14 0.25
C ARG A 29 1.87 0.19 -0.67
N PHE A 30 0.60 0.48 -0.93
CA PHE A 30 -0.21 -0.27 -1.90
C PHE A 30 0.37 -0.17 -3.31
N GLU A 31 0.67 1.02 -3.82
CA GLU A 31 1.25 1.20 -5.16
C GLU A 31 2.60 0.48 -5.31
N SER A 32 3.41 0.44 -4.25
CA SER A 32 4.71 -0.25 -4.25
C SER A 32 4.61 -1.79 -4.26
N VAL A 33 3.45 -2.37 -3.93
CA VAL A 33 3.25 -3.82 -3.98
C VAL A 33 3.15 -4.33 -5.42
N HIS A 34 2.64 -3.51 -6.34
CA HIS A 34 2.43 -3.90 -7.74
C HIS A 34 3.73 -4.31 -8.45
N PRO A 35 4.84 -3.54 -8.38
CA PRO A 35 6.14 -3.98 -8.91
C PRO A 35 6.59 -5.34 -8.38
N CYS A 36 6.36 -5.62 -7.09
CA CYS A 36 6.73 -6.88 -6.47
C CYS A 36 5.87 -8.04 -6.98
N ILE A 37 4.55 -7.84 -7.13
CA ILE A 37 3.63 -8.85 -7.66
C ILE A 37 3.98 -9.19 -9.12
N TYR A 38 4.27 -8.18 -9.97
CA TYR A 38 4.71 -8.43 -11.34
C TYR A 38 6.03 -9.18 -11.40
N THR A 39 7.00 -8.82 -10.55
CA THR A 39 8.29 -9.54 -10.44
C THR A 39 8.07 -11.01 -10.06
N VAL A 40 7.11 -11.32 -9.19
CA VAL A 40 6.78 -12.71 -8.84
C VAL A 40 6.21 -13.47 -10.04
N TYR A 41 5.33 -12.85 -10.84
CA TYR A 41 4.85 -13.46 -12.08
C TYR A 41 5.98 -13.75 -13.07
N ASP A 42 6.93 -12.82 -13.24
CA ASP A 42 8.10 -13.02 -14.10
C ASP A 42 8.95 -14.21 -13.63
N LEU A 43 9.15 -14.37 -12.31
CA LEU A 43 9.88 -15.51 -11.74
C LEU A 43 9.14 -16.82 -11.93
N ILE A 44 7.81 -16.82 -11.79
CA ILE A 44 6.95 -18.00 -12.02
C ILE A 44 7.02 -18.45 -13.48
N GLU A 45 7.16 -17.52 -14.44
CA GLU A 45 7.32 -17.83 -15.86
C GLU A 45 8.59 -18.61 -16.20
N LEU A 46 9.62 -18.52 -15.37
CA LEU A 46 10.87 -19.26 -15.54
C LEU A 46 10.77 -20.73 -15.12
N ILE A 47 9.67 -21.14 -14.48
CA ILE A 47 9.46 -22.50 -14.00
C ILE A 47 9.02 -23.38 -15.19
N PRO A 48 9.74 -24.48 -15.50
CA PRO A 48 9.41 -25.35 -16.64
C PRO A 48 8.22 -26.28 -16.38
N ASP A 49 7.91 -26.57 -15.11
CA ASP A 49 6.76 -27.37 -14.72
C ASP A 49 5.47 -26.53 -14.77
N GLN A 50 4.63 -26.81 -15.75
CA GLN A 50 3.38 -26.09 -15.98
C GLN A 50 2.35 -26.28 -14.85
N LEU A 51 2.32 -27.43 -14.18
CA LEU A 51 1.38 -27.68 -13.09
C LEU A 51 1.77 -26.84 -11.88
N LEU A 52 3.06 -26.84 -11.53
CA LEU A 52 3.60 -26.02 -10.45
C LEU A 52 3.43 -24.53 -10.75
N GLN A 53 3.69 -24.12 -12.00
CA GLN A 53 3.48 -22.75 -12.44
C GLN A 53 2.03 -22.29 -12.21
N ASN A 54 1.05 -23.10 -12.61
CA ASN A 54 -0.36 -22.79 -12.44
C ASN A 54 -0.76 -22.70 -10.96
N GLN A 55 -0.28 -23.64 -10.13
CA GLN A 55 -0.53 -23.61 -8.68
C GLN A 55 0.03 -22.35 -8.03
N LEU A 56 1.23 -21.92 -8.42
CA LEU A 56 1.85 -20.70 -7.90
C LEU A 56 1.12 -19.45 -8.36
N ARG A 57 0.65 -19.39 -9.61
CA ARG A 57 -0.19 -18.27 -10.09
C ARG A 57 -1.47 -18.16 -9.28
N ASP A 58 -2.16 -19.26 -9.00
CA ASP A 58 -3.38 -19.25 -8.18
C ASP A 58 -3.12 -18.71 -6.76
N GLN A 59 -1.97 -19.04 -6.16
CA GLN A 59 -1.58 -18.48 -4.86
C GLN A 59 -1.30 -16.97 -4.93
N VAL A 60 -0.67 -16.50 -6.01
CA VAL A 60 -0.36 -15.07 -6.19
C VAL A 60 -1.65 -14.25 -6.41
N VAL A 61 -2.65 -14.78 -7.10
CA VAL A 61 -3.95 -14.12 -7.25
C VAL A 61 -4.65 -13.89 -5.90
N CYS A 62 -4.42 -14.75 -4.90
CA CYS A 62 -5.01 -14.55 -3.56
C CYS A 62 -4.35 -13.43 -2.73
N ILE A 63 -3.17 -12.94 -3.13
CA ILE A 63 -2.45 -11.86 -2.42
C ILE A 63 -2.53 -10.50 -3.12
N GLU A 64 -2.97 -10.48 -4.39
CA GLU A 64 -3.35 -9.28 -5.15
C GLU A 64 -4.70 -8.74 -4.67
#